data_AF-A0A956UI64-F1
#
_entry.id   AF-A0A956UI64-F1
#
_cell.length_a   1.000
_cell.length_b   1.000
_cell.length_c   1.000
_cell.angle_alpha   90.00
_cell.angle_beta   90.00
_cell.angle_gamma   90.00
#
_symmetry.space_group_name_H-M   'P 1'
#
loop_
_entity.id
_entity.type
_entity.pdbx_description
1 polymer ?
#
loop_
_entity_poly.entity_id
_entity_poly.type
_entity_poly.pdbx_seq_one_letter_code
_entity_poly.pdbx_strand_id
1 'polypeptide(L)'
;MAGMNPTLQRTASQRVNAAINAPRWLMSWEDWLTFAAALITFIAIAVSIQQARWVPDMPAVVPTMVGGLVIGLVAARVRFPSAVVHLAALALGVAVVAFMVQQYADGTTIADRLADTRLRLVDWWHVVRANEISNDRLPFVAIVQTVSFLAAYLATYVIYRWNNPWLAILPGGIVLLANVALQKGEPTAALLVFLFGAMFLIAR
;
A
#
# COMPACT_ATOMS: atom_id res chain seq x y z
N MET A 1 -37.81 29.48 -38.08
CA MET A 1 -36.88 29.12 -36.98
C MET A 1 -36.91 27.61 -36.82
N ALA A 2 -35.89 26.90 -37.31
CA ALA A 2 -35.84 25.43 -37.21
C ALA A 2 -35.48 25.05 -35.76
N GLY A 3 -36.48 24.60 -34.99
CA GLY A 3 -36.27 24.12 -33.63
C GLY A 3 -35.43 22.85 -33.65
N MET A 4 -34.23 22.90 -33.07
CA MET A 4 -33.39 21.72 -32.86
C MET A 4 -34.17 20.66 -32.06
N ASN A 5 -34.14 19.42 -32.57
CA ASN A 5 -34.90 18.31 -32.01
C ASN A 5 -34.43 18.00 -30.57
N PRO A 6 -35.31 18.05 -29.55
CA PRO A 6 -34.92 17.85 -28.14
C PRO A 6 -34.31 16.47 -27.85
N THR A 7 -34.53 15.48 -28.71
CA THR A 7 -33.87 14.16 -28.62
C THR A 7 -32.38 14.24 -28.90
N LEU A 8 -31.93 15.04 -29.87
CA LEU A 8 -30.51 15.22 -30.20
C LEU A 8 -29.73 15.90 -29.06
N GLN A 9 -30.37 16.85 -28.35
CA GLN A 9 -29.76 17.48 -27.16
C GLN A 9 -29.56 16.49 -26.00
N ARG A 10 -30.48 15.55 -25.81
CA ARG A 10 -30.34 14.49 -24.78
C ARG A 10 -29.20 13.54 -25.10
N THR A 11 -29.04 13.15 -26.37
CA THR A 11 -27.95 12.24 -26.77
C THR A 11 -26.57 12.90 -26.67
N ALA A 12 -26.47 14.17 -27.05
CA ALA A 12 -25.22 14.93 -26.95
C ALA A 12 -24.80 15.13 -25.49
N SER A 13 -25.72 15.55 -24.62
CA SER A 13 -25.44 15.74 -23.19
C SER A 13 -25.11 14.40 -22.49
N GLN A 14 -25.78 13.30 -22.83
CA GLN A 14 -25.43 11.98 -22.31
C GLN A 14 -24.04 11.50 -22.76
N ARG A 15 -23.65 11.74 -24.02
CA ARG A 15 -22.31 11.41 -24.53
C ARG A 15 -21.22 12.24 -23.86
N VAL A 16 -21.46 13.53 -23.66
CA VAL A 16 -20.54 14.42 -22.94
C VAL A 16 -20.40 13.98 -21.49
N ASN A 17 -21.50 13.68 -20.80
CA ASN A 17 -21.46 13.16 -19.43
C ASN A 17 -20.75 11.81 -19.35
N ALA A 18 -20.94 10.90 -20.32
CA ALA A 18 -20.22 9.63 -20.38
C ALA A 18 -18.71 9.81 -20.62
N ALA A 19 -18.30 10.77 -21.45
CA ALA A 19 -16.89 11.08 -21.71
C ALA A 19 -16.20 11.73 -20.50
N ILE A 20 -16.88 12.64 -19.79
CA ILE A 20 -16.40 13.23 -18.52
C ILE A 20 -16.36 12.15 -17.42
N ASN A 21 -17.30 11.20 -17.47
CA ASN A 21 -17.38 10.07 -16.55
C ASN A 21 -16.50 8.87 -16.93
N ALA A 22 -15.77 8.91 -18.05
CA ALA A 22 -14.80 7.88 -18.39
C ALA A 22 -13.61 7.89 -17.40
N PRO A 23 -13.10 6.73 -16.97
CA PRO A 23 -11.92 6.69 -16.11
C PRO A 23 -10.74 7.33 -16.85
N ARG A 24 -10.08 8.31 -16.23
CA ARG A 24 -8.85 8.91 -16.77
C ARG A 24 -7.69 7.95 -16.52
N TRP A 25 -7.60 6.93 -17.37
CA TRP A 25 -6.55 5.91 -17.32
C TRP A 25 -5.16 6.50 -17.60
N LEU A 26 -5.09 7.57 -18.39
CA LEU A 26 -3.85 8.28 -18.65
C LEU A 26 -3.51 9.20 -17.47
N MET A 27 -2.37 8.93 -16.81
CA MET A 27 -1.79 9.82 -15.80
C MET A 27 -1.26 11.09 -16.44
N SER A 28 -1.58 12.24 -15.84
CA SER A 28 -0.91 13.49 -16.19
C SER A 28 0.55 13.45 -15.73
N TRP A 29 1.38 14.35 -16.25
CA TRP A 29 2.75 14.53 -15.73
C TRP A 29 2.77 14.85 -14.23
N GLU A 30 1.78 15.60 -13.76
CA GLU A 30 1.65 15.93 -12.34
C GLU A 30 1.32 14.71 -11.50
N ASP A 31 0.44 13.84 -11.99
CA ASP A 31 0.11 12.58 -11.34
C ASP A 31 1.35 11.69 -11.19
N TRP A 32 2.20 11.63 -12.21
CA TRP A 32 3.45 10.86 -12.15
C TRP A 32 4.44 11.43 -11.14
N LEU A 33 4.56 12.76 -11.05
CA LEU A 33 5.41 13.41 -10.06
C LEU A 33 4.89 13.15 -8.63
N THR A 34 3.58 13.22 -8.41
CA THR A 34 2.96 12.85 -7.14
C THR A 34 3.21 11.37 -6.80
N PHE A 35 3.13 10.48 -7.81
CA PHE A 35 3.37 9.05 -7.59
C PHE A 35 4.84 8.77 -7.25
N ALA A 36 5.77 9.44 -7.95
CA ALA A 36 7.19 9.34 -7.69
C ALA A 36 7.52 9.83 -6.26
N ALA A 37 6.90 10.92 -5.81
CA ALA A 37 7.06 11.41 -4.45
C ALA A 37 6.52 10.39 -3.42
N ALA A 38 5.35 9.80 -3.66
CA ALA A 38 4.81 8.73 -2.82
C ALA A 38 5.73 7.49 -2.80
N LEU A 39 6.30 7.09 -3.93
CA LEU A 39 7.28 6.01 -4.01
C LEU A 39 8.52 6.32 -3.15
N ILE A 40 9.11 7.51 -3.29
CA ILE A 40 10.28 7.93 -2.51
C ILE A 40 9.95 7.89 -1.01
N THR A 41 8.81 8.47 -0.60
CA THR A 41 8.37 8.51 0.79
C THR A 41 8.21 7.11 1.38
N PHE A 42 7.49 6.20 0.70
CA PHE A 42 7.21 4.87 1.24
C PHE A 42 8.39 3.90 1.13
N ILE A 43 9.23 4.02 0.09
CA ILE A 43 10.49 3.27 0.02
C ILE A 43 11.39 3.65 1.18
N ALA A 44 11.45 4.93 1.57
CA ALA A 44 12.23 5.35 2.74
C ALA A 44 11.74 4.67 4.03
N ILE A 45 10.41 4.55 4.22
CA ILE A 45 9.83 3.81 5.35
C ILE A 45 10.22 2.33 5.30
N ALA A 46 10.06 1.67 4.14
CA ALA A 46 10.43 0.27 3.96
C ALA A 46 11.92 0.00 4.20
N VAL A 47 12.80 0.93 3.79
CA VAL A 47 14.25 0.85 4.04
C VAL A 47 14.53 0.99 5.53
N SER A 48 13.91 1.94 6.22
CA SER A 48 14.07 2.10 7.67
C SER A 48 13.64 0.86 8.46
N ILE A 49 12.52 0.24 8.07
CA ILE A 49 12.04 -1.01 8.69
C ILE A 49 13.05 -2.13 8.51
N GLN A 50 13.64 -2.26 7.32
CA GLN A 50 14.64 -3.30 7.04
C GLN A 50 15.96 -3.06 7.78
N GLN A 51 16.40 -1.79 7.88
CA GLN A 51 17.61 -1.42 8.62
C GLN A 51 17.51 -1.71 10.12
N ALA A 52 16.29 -1.70 10.68
CA ALA A 52 16.06 -2.06 12.07
C ALA A 52 16.40 -3.51 12.41
N ARG A 53 16.47 -4.40 11.40
CA ARG A 53 16.77 -5.83 11.56
C ARG A 53 15.95 -6.51 12.68
N TRP A 54 14.66 -6.15 12.78
CA TRP A 54 13.74 -6.69 13.79
C TRP A 54 13.71 -8.22 13.83
N VAL A 55 13.80 -8.86 12.66
CA VAL A 55 13.82 -10.31 12.48
C VAL A 55 14.96 -10.66 11.50
N PRO A 56 15.85 -11.61 11.86
CA PRO A 56 16.85 -12.14 10.92
C PRO A 56 16.17 -12.72 9.68
N ASP A 57 16.77 -12.49 8.51
CA ASP A 57 16.33 -13.04 7.22
C ASP A 57 14.89 -12.68 6.82
N MET A 58 14.33 -11.60 7.39
CA MET A 58 13.02 -11.10 7.01
C MET A 58 12.99 -10.70 5.51
N PRO A 59 11.97 -11.13 4.74
CA PRO A 59 11.80 -10.72 3.36
C PRO A 59 11.70 -9.20 3.20
N ALA A 60 12.21 -8.68 2.09
CA ALA A 60 12.21 -7.25 1.83
C ALA A 60 10.79 -6.65 1.88
N VAL A 61 10.65 -5.45 2.47
CA VAL A 61 9.35 -4.75 2.62
C VAL A 61 9.04 -3.86 1.41
N VAL A 62 10.07 -3.44 0.66
CA VAL A 62 9.94 -2.55 -0.50
C VAL A 62 8.96 -3.10 -1.56
N PRO A 63 9.03 -4.36 -2.01
CA PRO A 63 8.10 -4.87 -3.02
C PRO A 63 6.64 -4.81 -2.56
N THR A 64 6.39 -5.08 -1.28
CA THR A 64 5.05 -5.02 -0.68
C THR A 64 4.48 -3.61 -0.66
N MET A 65 5.29 -2.62 -0.28
CA MET A 65 4.86 -1.23 -0.31
C MET A 65 4.66 -0.74 -1.75
N VAL A 66 5.55 -1.06 -2.68
CA VAL A 66 5.37 -0.73 -4.11
C VAL A 66 4.10 -1.35 -4.66
N GLY A 67 3.83 -2.62 -4.36
CA GLY A 67 2.57 -3.29 -4.71
C GLY A 67 1.36 -2.56 -4.13
N GLY A 68 1.40 -2.21 -2.85
CA GLY A 68 0.37 -1.41 -2.19
C GLY A 68 0.12 -0.07 -2.89
N LEU A 69 1.17 0.69 -3.18
CA LEU A 69 1.08 1.98 -3.88
C LEU A 69 0.43 1.84 -5.27
N VAL A 70 0.84 0.84 -6.05
CA VAL A 70 0.29 0.61 -7.40
C VAL A 70 -1.18 0.22 -7.31
N ILE A 71 -1.52 -0.69 -6.39
CA ILE A 71 -2.90 -1.18 -6.21
C ILE A 71 -3.80 -0.06 -5.70
N GLY A 72 -3.31 0.78 -4.78
CA GLY A 72 -4.04 1.93 -4.26
C GLY A 72 -4.27 3.02 -5.30
N LEU A 73 -3.26 3.29 -6.16
CA LEU A 73 -3.40 4.18 -7.31
C LEU A 73 -4.48 3.70 -8.27
N VAL A 74 -4.48 2.42 -8.64
CA VAL A 74 -5.50 1.83 -9.50
C VAL A 74 -6.88 1.94 -8.83
N ALA A 75 -6.98 1.55 -7.56
CA ALA A 75 -8.22 1.63 -6.78
C ALA A 75 -8.78 3.05 -6.70
N ALA A 76 -7.93 4.08 -6.56
CA ALA A 76 -8.35 5.48 -6.53
C ALA A 76 -9.02 5.94 -7.83
N ARG A 77 -8.61 5.35 -8.96
CA ARG A 77 -9.06 5.74 -10.31
C ARG A 77 -10.24 4.93 -10.83
N VAL A 78 -10.44 3.72 -10.30
CA VAL A 78 -11.59 2.87 -10.67
C VAL A 78 -12.90 3.55 -10.23
N ARG A 79 -13.82 3.73 -11.17
CA ARG A 79 -15.17 4.28 -10.94
C ARG A 79 -16.17 3.14 -10.77
N PHE A 80 -16.07 2.45 -9.64
CA PHE A 80 -16.94 1.34 -9.25
C PHE A 80 -17.34 1.51 -7.77
N PRO A 81 -18.40 0.85 -7.25
CA PRO A 81 -18.74 0.94 -5.84
C PRO A 81 -17.54 0.68 -4.93
N SER A 82 -17.24 1.65 -4.06
CA SER A 82 -16.00 1.66 -3.28
C SER A 82 -15.80 0.38 -2.47
N ALA A 83 -16.89 -0.19 -1.93
CA ALA A 83 -16.82 -1.46 -1.20
C ALA A 83 -16.22 -2.59 -2.03
N VAL A 84 -16.62 -2.73 -3.29
CA VAL A 84 -16.11 -3.79 -4.18
C VAL A 84 -14.66 -3.52 -4.58
N VAL A 85 -14.31 -2.25 -4.82
CA VAL A 85 -12.91 -1.86 -5.12
C VAL A 85 -11.98 -2.16 -3.94
N HIS A 86 -12.40 -1.81 -2.73
CA HIS A 86 -11.63 -2.11 -1.52
C HIS A 86 -11.51 -3.63 -1.30
N LEU A 87 -12.58 -4.39 -1.45
CA LEU A 87 -12.52 -5.86 -1.34
C LEU A 87 -11.58 -6.49 -2.36
N ALA A 88 -11.63 -6.05 -3.62
CA ALA A 88 -10.72 -6.53 -4.66
C ALA A 88 -9.26 -6.15 -4.37
N ALA A 89 -9.01 -4.92 -3.93
CA ALA A 89 -7.68 -4.46 -3.57
C ALA A 89 -7.12 -5.22 -2.36
N LEU A 90 -7.95 -5.52 -1.36
CA LEU A 90 -7.56 -6.34 -0.20
C LEU A 90 -7.26 -7.78 -0.61
N ALA A 91 -8.06 -8.39 -1.49
CA ALA A 91 -7.80 -9.73 -2.01
C ALA A 91 -6.45 -9.80 -2.76
N LEU A 92 -6.16 -8.79 -3.58
CA LEU A 92 -4.86 -8.68 -4.26
C LEU A 92 -3.73 -8.43 -3.26
N GLY A 93 -3.99 -7.63 -2.22
CA GLY A 93 -3.07 -7.42 -1.10
C GLY A 93 -2.71 -8.70 -0.36
N VAL A 94 -3.69 -9.56 -0.09
CA VAL A 94 -3.45 -10.90 0.51
C VAL A 94 -2.53 -11.72 -0.39
N ALA A 95 -2.70 -11.69 -1.71
CA ALA A 95 -1.80 -12.38 -2.62
C ALA A 95 -0.37 -11.82 -2.60
N VAL A 96 -0.21 -10.49 -2.60
CA VAL A 96 1.11 -9.83 -2.49
C VAL A 96 1.79 -10.19 -1.17
N VAL A 97 1.07 -10.07 -0.05
CA VAL A 97 1.60 -10.38 1.28
C VAL A 97 1.95 -11.86 1.38
N ALA A 98 1.08 -12.78 0.95
CA ALA A 98 1.36 -14.20 0.97
C ALA A 98 2.61 -14.55 0.14
N PHE A 99 2.78 -13.93 -1.03
CA PHE A 99 3.94 -14.14 -1.90
C PHE A 99 5.26 -13.65 -1.27
N MET A 100 5.20 -12.63 -0.43
CA MET A 100 6.36 -12.10 0.30
C MET A 100 6.64 -12.88 1.58
N VAL A 101 5.61 -13.16 2.39
CA VAL A 101 5.75 -13.84 3.69
C VAL A 101 6.23 -15.28 3.53
N GLN A 102 5.78 -15.99 2.49
CA GLN A 102 6.23 -17.37 2.26
C GLN A 102 7.75 -17.49 2.08
N GLN A 103 8.45 -16.42 1.70
CA GLN A 103 9.90 -16.45 1.56
C GLN A 103 10.62 -16.68 2.89
N TYR A 104 9.93 -16.43 4.01
CA TYR A 104 10.42 -16.69 5.37
C TYR A 104 10.05 -18.08 5.90
N ALA A 105 9.19 -18.80 5.18
CA ALA A 105 8.69 -20.10 5.58
C ALA A 105 9.57 -21.23 5.04
N ASP A 106 9.50 -22.38 5.69
CA ASP A 106 10.28 -23.55 5.31
C ASP A 106 9.64 -24.28 4.13
N GLY A 107 10.47 -24.77 3.20
CA GLY A 107 9.99 -25.53 2.05
C GLY A 107 10.83 -25.37 0.79
N THR A 108 10.73 -26.35 -0.09
CA THR A 108 11.47 -26.38 -1.36
C THR A 108 10.70 -25.67 -2.47
N THR A 109 9.39 -25.82 -2.50
CA THR A 109 8.50 -25.17 -3.46
C THR A 109 7.71 -24.04 -2.82
N ILE A 110 7.15 -23.14 -3.64
CA ILE A 110 6.24 -22.08 -3.15
C ILE A 110 5.02 -22.70 -2.46
N ALA A 111 4.53 -23.85 -2.95
CA ALA A 111 3.39 -24.53 -2.35
C ALA A 111 3.72 -25.04 -0.93
N ASP A 112 4.90 -25.64 -0.74
CA ASP A 112 5.37 -26.08 0.58
C ASP A 112 5.47 -24.90 1.55
N ARG A 113 6.09 -23.80 1.10
CA ARG A 113 6.28 -22.59 1.92
C ARG A 113 4.96 -21.91 2.28
N LEU A 114 3.98 -21.90 1.36
CA LEU A 114 2.64 -21.40 1.67
C LEU A 114 1.91 -22.31 2.66
N ALA A 115 2.12 -23.63 2.58
CA ALA A 115 1.56 -24.57 3.54
C ALA A 115 2.19 -24.37 4.93
N ASP A 116 3.52 -24.26 5.02
CA ASP A 116 4.24 -23.96 6.26
C ASP A 116 3.82 -22.61 6.87
N THR A 117 3.76 -21.56 6.03
CA THR A 117 3.25 -20.24 6.43
C THR A 117 1.86 -20.35 7.07
N ARG A 118 0.96 -21.09 6.43
CA ARG A 118 -0.41 -21.29 6.94
C ARG A 118 -0.40 -22.04 8.26
N LEU A 119 0.37 -23.12 8.39
CA LEU A 119 0.45 -23.91 9.62
C LEU A 119 0.95 -23.04 10.79
N ARG A 120 2.06 -22.34 10.60
CA ARG A 120 2.67 -21.47 11.61
C ARG A 120 1.76 -20.32 12.05
N LEU A 121 0.99 -19.73 11.13
CA LEU A 121 -0.01 -18.72 11.47
C LEU A 121 -1.20 -19.31 12.24
N VAL A 122 -1.65 -20.52 11.91
CA VAL A 122 -2.71 -21.22 12.65
C VAL A 122 -2.23 -21.58 14.05
N ASP A 123 -1.03 -22.12 14.19
CA ASP A 123 -0.43 -22.47 15.48
C ASP A 123 -0.23 -21.24 16.36
N TRP A 124 0.28 -20.14 15.79
CA TRP A 124 0.38 -18.86 16.49
C TRP A 124 -0.99 -18.37 16.98
N TRP A 125 -2.04 -18.49 16.17
CA TRP A 125 -3.38 -18.11 16.59
C TRP A 125 -3.89 -18.94 17.78
N HIS A 126 -3.59 -20.25 17.79
CA HIS A 126 -3.91 -21.10 18.94
C HIS A 126 -3.15 -20.68 20.21
N VAL A 127 -1.85 -20.42 20.11
CA VAL A 127 -0.99 -19.96 21.21
C VAL A 127 -1.50 -18.62 21.78
N VAL A 128 -1.82 -17.65 20.93
CA VAL A 128 -2.39 -16.35 21.34
C VAL A 128 -3.72 -16.53 22.08
N ARG A 129 -4.60 -17.42 21.60
CA ARG A 129 -5.89 -17.68 22.28
C ARG A 129 -5.73 -18.44 23.61
N ALA A 130 -4.67 -19.21 23.76
CA ALA A 130 -4.30 -19.84 25.02
C ALA A 130 -3.65 -18.85 26.02
N ASN A 131 -3.44 -17.59 25.62
CA ASN A 131 -2.72 -16.57 26.38
C ASN A 131 -1.27 -17.00 26.72
N GLU A 132 -0.67 -17.77 25.81
CA GLU A 132 0.71 -18.23 25.88
C GLU A 132 1.64 -17.36 25.01
N ILE A 133 2.95 -17.47 25.21
CA ILE A 133 3.96 -16.71 24.45
C ILE A 133 4.46 -17.58 23.29
N SER A 134 4.29 -17.10 22.05
CA SER A 134 4.88 -17.75 20.88
C SER A 134 6.32 -17.28 20.66
N ASN A 135 7.21 -18.23 20.35
CA ASN A 135 8.59 -17.96 19.93
C ASN A 135 8.74 -17.88 18.41
N ASP A 136 7.65 -18.08 17.66
CA ASP A 136 7.65 -18.00 16.22
C ASP A 136 7.68 -16.53 15.75
N ARG A 137 8.63 -16.20 14.87
CA ARG A 137 8.80 -14.87 14.29
C ARG A 137 7.96 -14.63 13.04
N LEU A 138 7.49 -15.68 12.36
CA LEU A 138 6.72 -15.58 11.11
C LEU A 138 5.44 -14.73 11.26
N PRO A 139 4.67 -14.82 12.36
CA PRO A 139 3.53 -13.93 12.59
C PRO A 139 3.90 -12.45 12.60
N PHE A 140 5.04 -12.08 13.19
CA PHE A 140 5.53 -10.70 13.16
C PHE A 140 5.88 -10.26 11.73
N VAL A 141 6.58 -11.11 10.97
CA VAL A 141 6.88 -10.86 9.54
C VAL A 141 5.58 -10.63 8.75
N ALA A 142 4.56 -11.47 8.95
CA ALA A 142 3.27 -11.35 8.30
C ALA A 142 2.55 -10.05 8.65
N ILE A 143 2.57 -9.65 9.93
CA ILE A 143 1.98 -8.38 10.39
C ILE A 143 2.69 -7.18 9.76
N VAL A 144 4.02 -7.15 9.75
CA VAL A 144 4.77 -6.03 9.17
C VAL A 144 4.50 -5.92 7.67
N GLN A 145 4.48 -7.03 6.93
CA GLN A 145 4.15 -7.02 5.50
C GLN A 145 2.70 -6.56 5.26
N THR A 146 1.75 -7.03 6.06
CA THR A 146 0.33 -6.65 5.97
C THR A 146 0.13 -5.16 6.24
N VAL A 147 0.68 -4.63 7.33
CA VAL A 147 0.57 -3.21 7.69
C VAL A 147 1.27 -2.35 6.64
N SER A 148 2.42 -2.78 6.13
CA SER A 148 3.14 -2.06 5.07
C SER A 148 2.32 -1.96 3.79
N PHE A 149 1.71 -3.07 3.37
CA PHE A 149 0.79 -3.08 2.23
C PHE A 149 -0.38 -2.11 2.44
N LEU A 150 -1.07 -2.22 3.59
CA LEU A 150 -2.25 -1.41 3.89
C LEU A 150 -1.90 0.08 3.96
N ALA A 151 -0.77 0.44 4.58
CA ALA A 151 -0.32 1.83 4.66
C ALA A 151 -0.05 2.41 3.27
N ALA A 152 0.68 1.69 2.41
CA ALA A 152 0.99 2.13 1.05
C ALA A 152 -0.27 2.20 0.15
N TYR A 153 -1.14 1.20 0.27
CA TYR A 153 -2.43 1.16 -0.41
C TYR A 153 -3.30 2.36 -0.04
N LEU A 154 -3.50 2.59 1.27
CA LEU A 154 -4.31 3.70 1.74
C LEU A 154 -3.70 5.04 1.37
N ALA A 155 -2.37 5.17 1.44
CA ALA A 155 -1.67 6.40 1.10
C ALA A 155 -1.97 6.87 -0.33
N THR A 156 -1.79 6.00 -1.32
CA THR A 156 -2.11 6.38 -2.71
C THR A 156 -3.61 6.53 -2.92
N TYR A 157 -4.44 5.73 -2.26
CA TYR A 157 -5.88 5.92 -2.32
C TYR A 157 -6.30 7.33 -1.84
N VAL A 158 -5.82 7.79 -0.68
CA VAL A 158 -6.18 9.11 -0.14
C VAL A 158 -5.53 10.26 -0.90
N ILE A 159 -4.31 10.08 -1.41
CA ILE A 159 -3.62 11.08 -2.24
C ILE A 159 -4.44 11.35 -3.52
N TYR A 160 -4.83 10.31 -4.26
CA TYR A 160 -5.48 10.50 -5.55
C TYR A 160 -7.01 10.61 -5.49
N ARG A 161 -7.67 9.94 -4.54
CA ARG A 161 -9.14 9.94 -4.45
C ARG A 161 -9.66 11.08 -3.59
N TRP A 162 -8.97 11.39 -2.50
CA TRP A 162 -9.40 12.38 -1.52
C TRP A 162 -8.58 13.67 -1.57
N ASN A 163 -7.52 13.73 -2.37
CA ASN A 163 -6.60 14.87 -2.48
C ASN A 163 -6.08 15.29 -1.10
N ASN A 164 -5.75 14.30 -0.24
CA ASN A 164 -5.29 14.55 1.12
C ASN A 164 -3.95 13.86 1.37
N PRO A 165 -2.82 14.56 1.11
CA PRO A 165 -1.48 14.01 1.35
C PRO A 165 -1.17 13.85 2.84
N TRP A 166 -1.78 14.63 3.73
CA TRP A 166 -1.53 14.54 5.17
C TRP A 166 -1.92 13.19 5.77
N LEU A 167 -3.06 12.64 5.35
CA LEU A 167 -3.51 11.33 5.79
C LEU A 167 -2.59 10.19 5.34
N ALA A 168 -1.86 10.37 4.23
CA ALA A 168 -0.85 9.42 3.77
C ALA A 168 0.46 9.54 4.57
N ILE A 169 0.90 10.76 4.85
CA ILE A 169 2.24 11.04 5.39
C ILE A 169 2.28 10.87 6.91
N LEU A 170 1.29 11.38 7.64
CA LEU A 170 1.36 11.44 9.11
C LEU A 170 1.52 10.06 9.76
N PRO A 171 0.72 9.03 9.43
CA PRO A 171 0.90 7.70 10.04
C PRO A 171 2.27 7.11 9.70
N GLY A 172 2.72 7.25 8.45
CA GLY A 172 4.02 6.75 8.01
C GLY A 172 5.18 7.46 8.71
N GLY A 173 5.08 8.77 8.90
CA GLY A 173 6.07 9.58 9.63
C GLY A 173 6.16 9.19 11.10
N ILE A 174 5.03 8.95 11.78
CA ILE A 174 5.01 8.48 13.17
C ILE A 174 5.71 7.13 13.29
N VAL A 175 5.39 6.19 12.40
CA VAL A 175 6.02 4.85 12.38
C VAL A 175 7.52 4.97 12.12
N LEU A 176 7.93 5.81 11.17
CA LEU A 176 9.33 6.02 10.84
C LEU A 176 10.10 6.61 12.03
N LEU A 177 9.55 7.64 12.68
CA LEU A 177 10.15 8.27 13.85
C LEU A 177 10.26 7.30 15.02
N ALA A 178 9.21 6.53 15.29
CA ALA A 178 9.25 5.48 16.31
C ALA A 178 10.31 4.42 15.98
N ASN A 179 10.37 3.97 14.72
CA ASN A 179 11.34 2.97 14.27
C ASN A 179 12.79 3.45 14.38
N VAL A 180 13.05 4.73 14.08
CA VAL A 180 14.38 5.36 14.27
C VAL A 180 14.69 5.55 15.76
N ALA A 181 13.72 6.00 16.56
CA ALA A 181 13.93 6.21 18.00
C ALA A 181 14.26 4.90 18.76
N LEU A 182 13.79 3.76 18.26
CA LEU A 182 14.08 2.45 18.83
C LEU A 182 15.40 1.84 18.32
N GLN A 183 15.99 2.36 17.25
CA GLN A 183 17.28 1.92 16.73
C GLN A 183 18.43 2.64 17.44
N LYS A 184 19.37 1.88 18.00
CA LYS A 184 20.59 2.42 18.59
C LYS A 184 21.67 2.63 17.52
N GLY A 185 21.83 3.86 17.03
CA GLY A 185 23.02 4.29 16.28
C GLY A 185 23.03 4.09 14.76
N GLU A 186 21.89 3.78 14.13
CA GLU A 186 21.77 3.60 12.67
C GLU A 186 21.31 4.89 11.94
N PRO A 187 21.63 5.07 10.65
CA PRO A 187 21.62 6.38 9.99
C PRO A 187 20.23 6.95 9.69
N THR A 188 20.08 8.24 10.00
CA THR A 188 18.95 9.16 9.74
C THR A 188 18.62 9.38 8.26
N ALA A 189 19.30 8.71 7.33
CA ALA A 189 19.13 8.93 5.89
C ALA A 189 17.71 8.62 5.40
N ALA A 190 17.10 7.54 5.89
CA ALA A 190 15.71 7.20 5.55
C ALA A 190 14.72 8.29 6.01
N LEU A 191 14.96 8.91 7.17
CA LEU A 191 14.16 10.04 7.64
C LEU A 191 14.29 11.25 6.72
N LEU A 192 15.51 11.58 6.28
CA LEU A 192 15.73 12.69 5.36
C LEU A 192 15.07 12.46 3.99
N VAL A 193 15.18 11.26 3.44
CA VAL A 193 14.54 10.90 2.17
C VAL A 193 13.02 10.92 2.29
N PHE A 194 12.49 10.43 3.43
CA PHE A 194 11.06 10.52 3.74
C PHE A 194 10.59 11.98 3.79
N LEU A 195 11.30 12.85 4.51
CA LEU A 195 10.97 14.27 4.64
C LEU A 195 10.98 14.97 3.28
N PHE A 196 11.98 14.68 2.44
CA PHE A 196 12.04 15.22 1.08
C PHE A 196 10.80 14.83 0.26
N GLY A 197 10.44 13.55 0.21
CA GLY A 197 9.25 13.08 -0.50
C GLY A 197 7.94 13.64 0.09
N ALA A 198 7.85 13.71 1.42
CA ALA A 198 6.70 14.25 2.14
C ALA A 198 6.49 15.74 1.87
N MET A 199 7.56 16.54 1.90
CA MET A 199 7.49 17.97 1.55
C MET A 199 7.01 18.16 0.12
N PHE A 200 7.48 17.33 -0.81
CA PHE A 200 7.05 17.41 -2.20
C PHE A 200 5.57 17.03 -2.39
N LEU A 201 5.09 16.02 -1.66
CA LEU A 201 3.68 15.63 -1.64
C LEU A 201 2.77 16.71 -1.05
N ILE A 202 3.24 17.45 -0.04
CA ILE A 202 2.47 18.53 0.60
C ILE A 202 2.45 19.80 -0.28
N ALA A 203 3.52 20.05 -1.03
CA ALA A 203 3.63 21.22 -1.91
C ALA A 203 2.81 21.09 -3.21
N ARG A 204 2.23 19.92 -3.47
CA ARG A 204 1.40 19.60 -4.64
C ARG A 204 -0.08 19.81 -4.33
#